data_AF-A0A0H3A124-F1
#
_entry.id   AF-A0A0H3A124-F1
#
_cell.length_a   1.000
_cell.length_b   1.000
_cell.length_c   1.000
_cell.angle_alpha   90.00
_cell.angle_beta   90.00
_cell.angle_gamma   90.00
#
_symmetry.space_group_name_H-M   'P 1'
#
loop_
_entity.id
_entity.type
_entity.pdbx_description
1 polymer ?
#
loop_
_entity_poly.entity_id
_entity_poly.type
_entity_poly.pdbx_seq_one_letter_code
_entity_poly.pdbx_strand_id
1 'polypeptide(L)'
;MITGFMMIAPTVSAQPGLSAKIVFPHPNTETGPFNYEVTQTDLTADATGAAELSGDPIVDGDTVTLTVTGLVDGHEFAFTYTVTGADGITATSAASTPITATA
;
A
#
# COMPACT_ATOMS: atom_id res chain seq x y z
N MET A 1 -4.86 24.26 -12.24
CA MET A 1 -4.03 23.06 -12.04
C MET A 1 -4.36 22.52 -10.67
N ILE A 2 -4.92 21.33 -10.56
CA ILE A 2 -5.03 20.64 -9.27
C ILE A 2 -3.74 19.83 -9.18
N THR A 3 -2.69 20.44 -8.63
CA THR A 3 -1.41 19.75 -8.37
C THR A 3 -1.54 19.16 -6.97
N GLY A 4 -1.78 17.86 -6.88
CA GLY A 4 -1.91 17.16 -5.61
C GLY A 4 -1.98 15.66 -5.83
N PHE A 5 -1.48 14.90 -4.85
CA PHE A 5 -1.58 13.43 -4.86
C PHE A 5 -3.05 13.01 -4.96
N MET A 6 -3.44 12.36 -6.06
CA MET A 6 -4.74 11.73 -6.17
C MET A 6 -4.71 10.39 -5.43
N MET A 7 -5.04 10.42 -4.14
CA MET A 7 -4.99 9.23 -3.29
C MET A 7 -6.35 8.53 -3.28
N ILE A 8 -6.39 7.31 -3.79
CA ILE A 8 -7.57 6.43 -3.75
C ILE A 8 -7.23 5.19 -2.93
N ALA A 9 -8.24 4.45 -2.47
CA ALA A 9 -8.01 3.16 -1.83
C ALA A 9 -7.20 2.23 -2.76
N PRO A 10 -6.13 1.58 -2.28
CA PRO A 10 -5.38 0.67 -3.11
C PRO A 10 -6.21 -0.59 -3.41
N THR A 11 -5.95 -1.19 -4.57
CA THR A 11 -6.44 -2.53 -4.88
C THR A 11 -5.51 -3.54 -4.24
N VAL A 12 -6.05 -4.44 -3.43
CA VAL A 12 -5.27 -5.45 -2.71
C VAL A 12 -5.76 -6.83 -3.08
N SER A 13 -4.83 -7.75 -3.32
CA SER A 13 -5.13 -9.16 -3.53
C SER A 13 -4.22 -10.03 -2.67
N ALA A 14 -4.81 -10.96 -1.91
CA ALA A 14 -4.05 -12.00 -1.22
C ALA A 14 -3.20 -12.79 -2.21
N GLN A 15 -2.00 -13.16 -1.81
CA GLN A 15 -1.06 -13.97 -2.55
C GLN A 15 -0.66 -15.19 -1.69
N PRO A 16 -0.25 -16.31 -2.29
CA PRO A 16 0.24 -17.46 -1.55
C PRO A 16 1.41 -17.12 -0.63
N GLY A 17 1.65 -17.93 0.40
CA GLY A 17 2.77 -17.75 1.32
C GLY A 17 2.61 -16.56 2.27
N LEU A 18 1.37 -16.28 2.70
CA LEU A 18 1.08 -15.22 3.68
C LEU A 18 1.55 -13.83 3.22
N SER A 19 1.24 -13.51 1.97
CA SER A 19 1.61 -12.26 1.32
C SER A 19 0.41 -11.58 0.65
N ALA A 20 0.57 -10.31 0.31
CA ALA A 20 -0.44 -9.55 -0.41
C ALA A 20 0.21 -8.63 -1.44
N LYS A 21 -0.44 -8.49 -2.59
CA LYS A 21 -0.06 -7.54 -3.62
C LYS A 21 -0.94 -6.31 -3.48
N ILE A 22 -0.32 -5.13 -3.37
CA ILE A 22 -0.98 -3.83 -3.27
C ILE A 22 -0.68 -3.06 -4.55
N VAL A 23 -1.73 -2.58 -5.21
CA VAL A 23 -1.64 -1.82 -6.47
C VAL A 23 -2.38 -0.51 -6.32
N PHE A 24 -1.72 0.60 -6.66
CA PHE A 24 -2.31 1.95 -6.58
C PHE A 24 -1.72 2.89 -7.63
N PRO A 25 -2.39 4.02 -7.94
CA PRO A 25 -1.87 4.99 -8.88
C PRO A 25 -0.55 5.62 -8.43
N HIS A 26 0.40 5.74 -9.36
CA HIS A 26 1.59 6.55 -9.19
C HIS A 26 1.22 8.04 -9.12
N PRO A 27 1.85 8.84 -8.25
CA PRO A 27 1.65 10.29 -8.26
C PRO A 27 1.98 10.89 -9.63
N ASN A 28 1.08 11.69 -10.18
CA ASN A 28 1.26 12.36 -11.47
C ASN A 28 1.98 13.72 -11.34
N THR A 29 2.88 13.86 -10.37
CA THR A 29 3.64 15.08 -10.12
C THR A 29 5.11 14.89 -10.49
N GLU A 30 5.78 15.96 -10.95
CA GLU A 30 7.20 15.90 -11.33
C GLU A 30 8.16 15.86 -10.11
N THR A 31 7.63 15.91 -8.88
CA THR A 31 8.37 15.97 -7.62
C THR A 31 8.80 14.59 -7.08
N GLY A 32 9.27 13.71 -7.97
CA GLY A 32 9.99 12.50 -7.59
C GLY A 32 11.43 12.80 -7.13
N PRO A 33 12.15 11.83 -6.53
CA PRO A 33 11.71 10.47 -6.21
C PRO A 33 10.64 10.42 -5.11
N PHE A 34 9.85 9.35 -5.09
CA PHE A 34 8.80 9.13 -4.09
C PHE A 34 9.18 8.01 -3.12
N ASN A 35 8.88 8.21 -1.85
CA ASN A 35 8.91 7.16 -0.84
C ASN A 35 7.50 6.62 -0.62
N TYR A 36 7.37 5.30 -0.50
CA TYR A 36 6.09 4.62 -0.28
C TYR A 36 6.13 3.85 1.03
N GLU A 37 5.18 4.12 1.91
CA GLU A 37 4.99 3.41 3.16
C GLU A 37 3.60 2.76 3.16
N VAL A 38 3.47 1.58 3.75
CA VAL A 38 2.19 0.88 3.87
C VAL A 38 1.90 0.67 5.34
N THR A 39 0.67 1.00 5.74
CA THR A 39 0.12 0.62 7.04
C THR A 39 -0.85 -0.53 6.83
N GLN A 40 -0.72 -1.57 7.66
CA GLN A 40 -1.64 -2.69 7.72
C GLN A 40 -2.51 -2.58 8.98
N THR A 41 -3.78 -2.90 8.83
CA THR A 41 -4.72 -3.10 9.94
C THR A 41 -5.19 -4.55 9.90
N ASP A 42 -4.82 -5.31 10.93
CA ASP A 42 -5.36 -6.63 11.23
C ASP A 42 -6.71 -6.45 11.91
N LEU A 43 -7.78 -6.73 11.16
CA LEU A 43 -9.16 -6.59 11.63
C LEU A 43 -9.56 -7.75 12.54
N THR A 44 -8.87 -8.88 12.47
CA THR A 44 -9.13 -10.05 13.31
C THR A 44 -8.52 -9.86 14.71
N ALA A 45 -7.33 -9.28 14.78
CA ALA A 45 -6.62 -8.99 16.03
C ALA A 45 -6.87 -7.57 16.58
N ASP A 46 -7.58 -6.71 15.83
CA ASP A 46 -7.78 -5.28 16.13
C ASP A 46 -6.46 -4.54 16.37
N ALA A 47 -5.50 -4.77 15.47
CA ALA A 47 -4.14 -4.23 15.57
C ALA A 47 -3.77 -3.46 14.29
N THR A 48 -3.09 -2.33 14.44
CA THR A 48 -2.60 -1.53 13.30
C THR A 48 -1.10 -1.26 13.44
N GLY A 49 -0.36 -1.36 12.34
CA GLY A 49 1.07 -1.14 12.31
C GLY A 49 1.62 -0.96 10.90
N ALA A 50 2.91 -0.69 10.78
CA ALA A 50 3.58 -0.68 9.48
C ALA A 50 3.55 -2.10 8.87
N ALA A 51 3.28 -2.19 7.57
CA ALA A 51 3.36 -3.44 6.84
C ALA A 51 4.82 -3.77 6.51
N GLU A 52 5.20 -5.05 6.57
CA GLU A 52 6.50 -5.48 6.09
C GLU A 52 6.47 -5.63 4.57
N LEU A 53 7.27 -4.80 3.88
CA LEU A 53 7.39 -4.84 2.41
C LEU A 53 8.53 -5.76 1.98
N SER A 54 8.28 -6.50 0.90
CA SER A 54 9.28 -7.34 0.25
C SER A 54 9.72 -6.72 -1.07
N GLY A 55 11.01 -6.40 -1.17
CA GLY A 55 11.61 -5.79 -2.36
C GLY A 55 11.30 -4.30 -2.53
N ASP A 56 11.76 -3.75 -3.65
CA ASP A 56 11.52 -2.35 -4.02
C ASP A 56 10.16 -2.16 -4.71
N PRO A 57 9.56 -0.96 -4.61
CA PRO A 57 8.37 -0.62 -5.37
C PRO A 57 8.56 -0.79 -6.88
N ILE A 58 7.62 -1.46 -7.54
CA ILE A 58 7.60 -1.57 -8.99
C ILE A 58 6.72 -0.47 -9.55
N VAL A 59 7.28 0.44 -10.33
CA VAL A 59 6.54 1.49 -11.03
C VAL A 59 6.42 1.12 -12.51
N ASP A 60 5.19 0.93 -12.99
CA ASP A 60 4.86 0.65 -14.38
C ASP A 60 3.85 1.69 -14.89
N GLY A 61 4.35 2.66 -15.65
CA GLY A 61 3.58 3.84 -16.06
C GLY A 61 2.99 4.57 -14.85
N ASP A 62 1.66 4.71 -14.82
CA ASP A 62 0.93 5.40 -13.77
C ASP A 62 0.54 4.47 -12.60
N THR A 63 1.17 3.31 -12.45
CA THR A 63 0.82 2.32 -11.42
C THR A 63 2.03 1.93 -10.60
N VAL A 64 1.85 1.85 -9.29
CA VAL A 64 2.82 1.32 -8.32
C VAL A 64 2.31 -0.01 -7.78
N THR A 65 3.20 -0.99 -7.73
CA THR A 65 2.95 -2.29 -7.10
C THR A 65 3.91 -2.51 -5.95
N LEU A 66 3.36 -2.85 -4.79
CA LEU A 66 4.08 -3.25 -3.58
C LEU A 66 3.69 -4.68 -3.18
N THR A 67 4.61 -5.39 -2.56
CA THR A 67 4.36 -6.72 -1.98
C THR A 67 4.51 -6.64 -0.47
N VAL A 68 3.45 -6.98 0.26
CA VAL A 68 3.47 -7.17 1.71
C VAL A 68 3.70 -8.65 2.02
N THR A 69 4.48 -8.95 3.06
CA THR A 69 4.76 -10.30 3.54
C THR A 69 4.55 -10.41 5.04
N GLY A 70 4.59 -11.64 5.58
CA GLY A 70 4.52 -11.88 7.02
C GLY A 70 3.11 -11.73 7.60
N LEU A 71 2.08 -11.90 6.76
CA LEU A 71 0.69 -11.90 7.22
C LEU A 71 0.40 -13.13 8.08
N VAL A 72 -0.68 -13.09 8.86
CA VAL A 72 -1.10 -14.21 9.70
C VAL A 72 -2.19 -15.01 8.99
N ASP A 73 -2.04 -16.33 8.91
CA ASP A 73 -2.99 -17.21 8.22
C ASP A 73 -4.41 -17.06 8.79
N GLY A 74 -5.39 -16.91 7.91
CA GLY A 74 -6.80 -16.77 8.27
C GLY A 74 -7.21 -15.41 8.83
N HIS A 75 -6.29 -14.45 9.00
CA HIS A 75 -6.63 -13.10 9.45
C HIS A 75 -7.10 -12.20 8.29
N GLU A 76 -7.99 -11.26 8.61
CA GLU A 76 -8.47 -10.24 7.69
C GLU A 76 -7.63 -8.96 7.81
N PHE A 77 -7.10 -8.48 6.69
CA PHE A 77 -6.26 -7.29 6.63
C PHE A 77 -6.81 -6.24 5.68
N ALA A 78 -6.78 -4.98 6.12
CA ALA A 78 -6.97 -3.81 5.27
C ALA A 78 -5.67 -2.99 5.24
N PHE A 79 -5.41 -2.30 4.13
CA PHE A 79 -4.16 -1.57 3.92
C PHE A 79 -4.40 -0.12 3.49
N THR A 80 -3.56 0.78 3.98
CA THR A 80 -3.39 2.13 3.45
C THR A 80 -1.97 2.31 2.96
N TYR A 81 -1.76 3.22 2.01
CA TYR A 81 -0.43 3.64 1.61
C TYR A 81 -0.25 5.15 1.81
N THR A 82 0.96 5.54 2.16
CA THR A 82 1.40 6.93 2.25
C THR A 82 2.49 7.14 1.22
N VAL A 83 2.36 8.22 0.45
CA VAL A 83 3.40 8.67 -0.48
C VAL A 83 4.02 9.95 0.05
N THR A 84 5.34 10.03 0.00
CA THR A 84 6.12 11.24 0.32
C THR A 84 6.93 11.65 -0.90
N GLY A 85 6.72 12.87 -1.39
CA GLY A 85 7.49 13.47 -2.48
C GLY A 85 8.85 14.00 -2.02
N ALA A 86 9.72 14.33 -2.98
CA ALA A 86 11.05 14.91 -2.71
C ALA A 86 10.97 16.31 -2.07
N ASP A 87 9.85 16.99 -2.21
CA ASP A 87 9.50 18.26 -1.55
C ASP A 87 9.03 18.08 -0.09
N GLY A 88 8.93 16.83 0.37
CA GLY A 88 8.49 16.47 1.72
C GLY A 88 6.97 16.48 1.90
N ILE A 89 6.19 16.72 0.83
CA ILE A 89 4.73 16.65 0.91
C ILE A 89 4.31 15.20 1.00
N THR A 90 3.42 14.91 1.95
CA THR A 90 2.87 13.56 2.16
C THR A 90 1.39 13.51 1.84
N ALA A 91 0.93 12.35 1.39
CA ALA A 91 -0.49 12.05 1.26
C ALA A 91 -0.77 10.58 1.57
N THR A 92 -1.90 10.31 2.23
CA THR A 92 -2.30 8.97 2.66
C THR A 92 -3.62 8.57 2.00
N SER A 93 -3.74 7.31 1.60
CA SER A 93 -4.94 6.76 0.98
C SER A 93 -6.05 6.46 1.99
N ALA A 94 -7.26 6.26 1.46
CA ALA A 94 -8.28 5.48 2.19
C ALA A 94 -7.83 4.01 2.32
N ALA A 95 -8.44 3.29 3.26
CA ALA A 95 -8.19 1.86 3.45
C ALA A 95 -8.71 1.04 2.25
N SER A 96 -8.00 -0.04 1.92
CA SER A 96 -8.44 -1.02 0.94
C SER A 96 -9.71 -1.75 1.38
N THR A 97 -10.34 -2.45 0.44
CA THR A 97 -11.21 -3.57 0.81
C THR A 97 -10.38 -4.63 1.56
N PRO A 98 -10.89 -5.23 2.64
CA PRO A 98 -10.17 -6.26 3.36
C PRO A 98 -9.91 -7.50 2.51
N ILE A 99 -8.81 -8.19 2.80
CA ILE A 99 -8.48 -9.52 2.26
C ILE A 99 -8.26 -10.50 3.41
N THR A 100 -8.55 -11.78 3.19
CA THR A 100 -8.13 -12.85 4.10
C THR A 100 -6.78 -13.39 3.64
N ALA A 101 -5.78 -13.40 4.53
CA ALA A 101 -4.49 -13.99 4.24
C ALA A 101 -4.57 -15.53 4.28
N THR A 102 -3.89 -16.18 3.33
CA THR A 102 -3.86 -17.64 3.21
C THR A 102 -2.44 -18.11 2.93
N ALA A 103 -1.99 -19.15 3.63
CA ALA A 103 -0.70 -19.80 3.40
C ALA A 103 -0.60 -20.47 2.01
#